data_AF-A0A7R9LT52-F1
#
_entry.id   AF-A0A7R9LT52-F1
#
_cell.length_a   1.000
_cell.length_b   1.000
_cell.length_c   1.000
_cell.angle_alpha   90.00
_cell.angle_beta   90.00
_cell.angle_gamma   90.00
#
_symmetry.space_group_name_H-M   'P 1'
#
loop_
_entity.id
_entity.type
_entity.pdbx_description
1 polymer ?
#
loop_
_entity_poly.entity_id
_entity_poly.type
_entity_poly.pdbx_seq_one_letter_code
_entity_poly.pdbx_strand_id
1 'polypeptide(L)'
;INKSDPEAVKWQLNDLFGDLMITCPTHQFAVNYGQQSAESNVYFYELTYHRTPTKPGPDMFGVTHGEEVPFVFGLPLIYPQKTDTEIDKQFSRDVMKMWTDFAKYGKPTVDWPKLIDNKVKDYVPKAKELNPYKLWHNFNNLFNTTCDGFWKHYYN
;
A
#
# COMPACT_ATOMS: atom_id res chain seq x y z
N ILE A 1 1.03 25.76 4.16
CA ILE A 1 2.35 25.40 3.58
C ILE A 1 3.29 26.57 3.77
N ASN A 2 4.45 26.36 4.39
CA ASN A 2 5.52 27.36 4.40
C ASN A 2 6.24 27.31 3.05
N LYS A 3 5.96 28.26 2.16
CA LYS A 3 6.54 28.29 0.80
C LYS A 3 8.05 28.58 0.79
N SER A 4 8.59 29.03 1.92
CA SER A 4 10.02 29.33 2.10
C SER A 4 10.84 28.12 2.55
N ASP A 5 10.20 26.97 2.80
CA ASP A 5 10.85 25.72 3.18
C ASP A 5 10.96 24.79 1.96
N PRO A 6 12.18 24.62 1.38
CA PRO A 6 12.37 23.80 0.19
C PRO A 6 12.05 22.32 0.42
N GLU A 7 12.22 21.81 1.64
CA GLU A 7 11.95 20.40 1.93
C GLU A 7 10.43 20.15 1.98
N ALA A 8 9.68 21.04 2.63
CA ALA A 8 8.22 20.98 2.64
C ALA A 8 7.61 21.08 1.23
N VAL A 9 8.19 21.93 0.36
CA VAL A 9 7.78 22.03 -1.05
C VAL A 9 8.12 20.75 -1.82
N LYS A 10 9.30 20.15 -1.59
CA LYS A 10 9.70 18.90 -2.22
C LYS A 10 8.74 17.75 -1.89
N TRP A 11 8.38 17.58 -0.61
CA TRP A 11 7.46 16.52 -0.19
C TRP A 11 6.06 16.69 -0.78
N GLN A 12 5.54 17.90 -0.84
CA GLN A 12 4.24 18.15 -1.49
C GLN A 12 4.27 17.86 -2.99
N LEU A 13 5.38 18.14 -3.67
CA LEU A 13 5.53 17.78 -5.08
C LEU A 13 5.55 16.25 -5.24
N ASN A 14 6.23 15.53 -4.33
CA ASN A 14 6.22 14.07 -4.31
C ASN A 14 4.81 13.51 -4.07
N ASP A 15 4.07 14.04 -3.10
CA ASP A 15 2.69 13.63 -2.81
C ASP A 15 1.77 13.92 -4.01
N LEU A 16 1.90 15.10 -4.62
CA LEU A 16 1.17 15.48 -5.83
C LEU A 16 1.37 14.46 -6.97
N PHE A 17 2.62 14.09 -7.26
CA PHE A 17 2.89 13.11 -8.31
C PHE A 17 2.46 11.70 -7.92
N GLY A 18 2.67 11.28 -6.67
CA GLY A 18 2.26 9.96 -6.18
C GLY A 18 0.75 9.78 -6.23
N ASP A 19 0.01 10.79 -5.75
CA ASP A 19 -1.45 10.82 -5.77
C ASP A 19 -2.00 10.77 -7.19
N LEU A 20 -1.45 11.58 -8.10
CA LEU A 20 -1.90 11.69 -9.49
C LEU A 20 -1.59 10.44 -10.31
N MET A 21 -0.40 9.87 -10.15
CA MET A 21 0.07 8.81 -11.05
C MET A 21 -0.31 7.41 -10.58
N ILE A 22 -0.39 7.17 -9.27
CA ILE A 22 -0.51 5.82 -8.71
C ILE A 22 -1.63 5.74 -7.67
N THR A 23 -1.54 6.49 -6.58
CA THR A 23 -2.36 6.25 -5.38
C THR A 23 -3.85 6.43 -5.66
N CYS A 24 -4.28 7.60 -6.16
CA CYS A 24 -5.70 7.88 -6.34
C CYS A 24 -6.34 7.14 -7.51
N PRO A 25 -5.71 6.97 -8.68
CA PRO A 25 -6.24 6.10 -9.73
C PRO A 25 -6.45 4.66 -9.25
N THR A 26 -5.48 4.11 -8.51
CA THR A 26 -5.56 2.73 -7.98
C THR A 26 -6.65 2.61 -6.93
N HIS A 27 -6.77 3.59 -6.02
CA HIS A 27 -7.83 3.65 -5.02
C HIS A 27 -9.22 3.68 -5.66
N GLN A 28 -9.45 4.63 -6.59
CA GLN A 28 -10.74 4.78 -7.26
C GLN A 28 -11.10 3.54 -8.09
N PHE A 29 -10.13 2.93 -8.79
CA PHE A 29 -10.35 1.66 -9.48
C PHE A 29 -10.80 0.56 -8.53
N ALA A 30 -10.08 0.37 -7.41
CA ALA A 30 -10.35 -0.69 -6.45
C ALA A 30 -11.74 -0.51 -5.80
N VAL A 31 -12.07 0.72 -5.42
CA VAL A 31 -13.38 1.10 -4.90
C VAL A 31 -14.48 0.82 -5.92
N ASN A 32 -14.35 1.35 -7.14
CA ASN A 32 -15.37 1.20 -8.18
C ASN A 32 -15.60 -0.29 -8.51
N TYR A 33 -14.53 -1.09 -8.61
CA TYR A 33 -14.64 -2.53 -8.84
C TYR A 33 -15.26 -3.27 -7.65
N GLY A 34 -14.92 -2.87 -6.41
CA GLY A 34 -15.52 -3.42 -5.19
C GLY A 34 -17.02 -3.16 -5.07
N GLN A 35 -17.51 -2.04 -5.62
CA GLN A 35 -18.94 -1.70 -5.60
C GLN A 35 -19.77 -2.44 -6.67
N GLN A 36 -19.14 -2.90 -7.75
CA GLN A 36 -19.85 -3.55 -8.87
C GLN A 36 -20.53 -4.86 -8.46
N SER A 37 -19.91 -5.69 -7.61
CA SER A 37 -20.47 -6.97 -7.15
C SER A 37 -20.18 -7.21 -5.66
N ALA A 38 -21.13 -7.83 -4.95
CA ALA A 38 -20.92 -8.24 -3.56
C ALA A 38 -19.97 -9.45 -3.48
N GLU A 39 -19.80 -10.13 -4.62
CA GLU A 39 -18.87 -11.23 -4.80
C GLU A 39 -17.45 -10.74 -5.13
N SER A 40 -17.26 -9.45 -5.43
CA SER A 40 -15.94 -8.86 -5.65
C SER A 40 -15.08 -9.02 -4.38
N ASN A 41 -13.96 -9.72 -4.52
CA ASN A 41 -12.97 -9.90 -3.46
C ASN A 41 -11.84 -8.89 -3.68
N VAL A 42 -12.05 -7.66 -3.22
CA VAL A 42 -11.05 -6.59 -3.31
C VAL A 42 -10.37 -6.40 -1.96
N TYR A 43 -9.05 -6.40 -1.98
CA TYR A 43 -8.19 -6.18 -0.82
C TYR A 43 -7.15 -5.12 -1.19
N PHE A 44 -6.91 -4.17 -0.30
CA PHE A 44 -6.03 -3.05 -0.54
C PHE A 44 -4.94 -2.97 0.53
N TYR A 45 -3.71 -2.61 0.16
CA TYR A 45 -2.63 -2.37 1.11
C TYR A 45 -1.79 -1.15 0.78
N GLU A 46 -1.09 -0.67 1.80
CA GLU A 46 -0.03 0.33 1.70
C GLU A 46 1.23 -0.22 2.37
N LEU A 47 2.38 -0.17 1.68
CA LEU A 47 3.67 -0.53 2.27
C LEU A 47 4.27 0.68 2.98
N THR A 48 4.47 0.57 4.29
CA THR A 48 5.07 1.65 5.11
C THR A 48 6.32 1.20 5.86
N TYR A 49 6.80 -0.02 5.62
CA TYR A 49 7.92 -0.61 6.36
C TYR A 49 9.25 0.13 6.13
N HIS A 50 10.04 -0.32 5.16
CA HIS A 50 11.27 0.33 4.72
C HIS A 50 11.66 -0.19 3.35
N ARG A 51 12.66 0.46 2.75
CA ARG A 51 13.25 0.03 1.48
C ARG A 51 14.06 -1.23 1.68
N THR A 52 14.10 -2.10 0.67
CA THR A 52 15.18 -3.12 0.69
C THR A 52 16.52 -2.46 0.37
N PRO A 53 17.65 -2.87 1.00
CA PRO A 53 18.98 -2.29 0.76
C PRO A 53 19.52 -2.48 -0.65
N THR A 54 18.77 -3.17 -1.50
CA THR A 54 19.20 -3.61 -2.82
C THR A 54 19.12 -2.53 -3.89
N LYS A 55 18.46 -1.39 -3.60
CA LYS A 55 18.41 -0.25 -4.51
C LYS A 55 19.25 0.93 -3.98
N PRO A 56 20.29 1.37 -4.71
CA PRO A 56 20.98 2.61 -4.39
C PRO A 56 20.02 3.80 -4.62
N GLY A 57 19.77 4.58 -3.58
CA GLY A 57 18.96 5.79 -3.65
C GLY A 57 19.08 6.60 -2.35
N PRO A 58 18.92 7.94 -2.38
CA PRO A 58 19.00 8.74 -1.17
C PRO A 58 17.88 8.36 -0.18
N ASP A 59 18.22 8.15 1.09
CA ASP A 59 17.28 7.83 2.18
C ASP A 59 16.14 8.85 2.31
N MET A 60 16.38 10.08 1.85
CA MET A 60 15.45 11.20 1.87
C MET A 60 14.12 11.00 1.12
N PHE A 61 13.92 9.87 0.44
CA PHE A 61 12.74 9.59 -0.36
C PHE A 61 11.80 8.54 0.27
N GLY A 62 12.04 8.12 1.52
CA GLY A 62 11.15 7.21 2.26
C GLY A 62 11.01 5.83 1.59
N VAL A 63 9.79 5.28 1.54
CA VAL A 63 9.49 4.05 0.77
C VAL A 63 9.07 4.46 -0.65
N THR A 64 9.87 4.08 -1.65
CA THR A 64 9.62 4.42 -3.05
C THR A 64 8.72 3.43 -3.77
N HIS A 65 8.32 3.79 -5.00
CA HIS A 65 7.65 2.88 -5.90
C HIS A 65 8.48 1.60 -6.17
N GLY A 66 7.83 0.44 -6.06
CA GLY A 66 8.43 -0.86 -6.33
C GLY A 66 9.32 -1.41 -5.21
N GLU A 67 9.28 -0.84 -4.00
CA GLU A 67 9.99 -1.38 -2.83
C GLU A 67 9.31 -2.61 -2.23
N GLU A 68 8.04 -2.86 -2.56
CA GLU A 68 7.31 -4.05 -2.16
C GLU A 68 7.76 -5.28 -2.94
N VAL A 69 8.13 -5.11 -4.22
CA VAL A 69 8.45 -6.20 -5.15
C VAL A 69 9.49 -7.18 -4.59
N PRO A 70 10.64 -6.75 -4.03
CA PRO A 70 11.60 -7.64 -3.40
C PRO A 70 11.01 -8.55 -2.31
N PHE A 71 10.09 -8.04 -1.49
CA PHE A 71 9.45 -8.83 -0.43
C PHE A 71 8.43 -9.81 -1.00
N VAL A 72 7.70 -9.42 -2.06
CA VAL A 72 6.76 -10.29 -2.80
C VAL A 72 7.47 -11.49 -3.43
N PHE A 73 8.70 -11.31 -3.90
CA PHE A 73 9.46 -12.37 -4.59
C PHE A 73 10.52 -13.05 -3.72
N GLY A 74 10.54 -12.81 -2.40
CA GLY A 74 11.42 -13.56 -1.50
C GLY A 74 12.88 -13.13 -1.55
N LEU A 75 13.21 -11.92 -2.00
CA LEU A 75 14.60 -11.47 -2.14
C LEU A 75 15.41 -11.58 -0.82
N PRO A 76 14.85 -11.25 0.38
CA PRO A 76 15.54 -11.48 1.65
C PRO A 76 15.88 -12.94 1.96
N LEU A 77 15.19 -13.90 1.33
CA LEU A 77 15.45 -15.32 1.50
C LEU A 77 16.50 -15.83 0.51
N ILE A 78 16.51 -15.28 -0.70
CA ILE A 78 17.43 -15.69 -1.79
C ILE A 78 18.83 -15.09 -1.57
N TYR A 79 18.90 -13.83 -1.13
CA TYR A 79 20.15 -13.11 -0.91
C TYR A 79 20.22 -12.56 0.53
N PRO A 80 20.31 -13.43 1.55
CA PRO A 80 20.30 -13.02 2.95
C PRO A 80 21.44 -12.05 3.31
N GLN A 81 22.53 -12.06 2.56
CA GLN A 81 23.68 -11.15 2.70
C GLN A 81 23.43 -9.73 2.16
N LYS A 82 22.32 -9.51 1.44
CA LYS A 82 21.93 -8.21 0.87
C LYS A 82 20.73 -7.58 1.57
N THR A 83 20.23 -8.21 2.63
CA THR A 83 19.02 -7.80 3.34
C THR A 83 19.27 -7.67 4.81
N ASP A 84 18.60 -6.73 5.45
CA ASP A 84 19.11 -6.11 6.66
C ASP A 84 18.86 -6.93 7.93
N THR A 85 17.87 -7.82 7.99
CA THR A 85 17.57 -8.53 9.25
C THR A 85 16.80 -9.86 9.08
N GLU A 86 16.75 -10.69 10.14
CA GLU A 86 15.78 -11.79 10.24
C GLU A 86 14.32 -11.29 10.16
N ILE A 87 14.07 -10.04 10.53
CA ILE A 87 12.75 -9.39 10.43
C ILE A 87 12.37 -9.24 8.95
N ASP A 88 13.30 -8.87 8.06
CA ASP A 88 13.04 -8.80 6.62
C ASP A 88 12.70 -10.16 6.02
N LYS A 89 13.38 -11.22 6.48
CA LYS A 89 13.10 -12.59 6.05
C LYS A 89 11.70 -13.00 6.46
N GLN A 90 11.33 -12.76 7.71
CA GLN A 90 10.00 -13.09 8.20
C GLN A 90 8.92 -12.25 7.49
N PHE A 91 9.15 -10.94 7.36
CA PHE A 91 8.24 -10.06 6.65
C PHE A 91 8.04 -10.49 5.19
N SER A 92 9.10 -10.88 4.48
CA SER A 92 8.99 -11.42 3.13
C SER A 92 8.21 -12.73 3.09
N ARG A 93 8.39 -13.64 4.06
CA ARG A 93 7.56 -14.85 4.17
C ARG A 93 6.08 -14.52 4.35
N ASP A 94 5.76 -13.54 5.18
CA ASP A 94 4.39 -13.11 5.45
C ASP A 94 3.75 -12.47 4.21
N VAL A 95 4.48 -11.59 3.51
CA VAL A 95 4.04 -10.99 2.24
C VAL A 95 3.84 -12.05 1.16
N MET A 96 4.79 -12.97 0.97
CA MET A 96 4.64 -14.08 0.03
C MET A 96 3.41 -14.93 0.38
N LYS A 97 3.22 -15.25 1.66
CA LYS A 97 2.09 -16.04 2.12
C LYS A 97 0.76 -15.34 1.79
N MET A 98 0.67 -14.04 2.08
CA MET A 98 -0.49 -13.21 1.74
C MET A 98 -0.80 -13.29 0.23
N TRP A 99 0.18 -13.09 -0.65
CA TRP A 99 0.01 -13.20 -2.10
C TRP A 99 -0.42 -14.61 -2.53
N THR A 100 0.22 -15.66 -2.01
CA THR A 100 -0.09 -17.04 -2.40
C THR A 100 -1.46 -17.49 -1.91
N ASP A 101 -1.91 -17.01 -0.76
CA ASP A 101 -3.21 -17.38 -0.22
C ASP A 101 -4.33 -16.65 -0.97
N PHE A 102 -4.12 -15.40 -1.39
CA PHE A 102 -5.03 -14.74 -2.33
C PHE A 102 -5.13 -15.51 -3.64
N ALA A 103 -4.01 -15.94 -4.22
CA ALA A 103 -4.02 -16.72 -5.47
C ALA A 103 -4.72 -18.08 -5.34
N LYS A 104 -4.62 -18.75 -4.18
CA LYS A 104 -5.22 -20.07 -3.94
C LYS A 104 -6.69 -20.01 -3.53
N TYR A 105 -7.06 -19.01 -2.73
CA TYR A 105 -8.32 -18.99 -1.98
C TYR A 105 -9.19 -17.75 -2.25
N GLY A 106 -8.70 -16.80 -3.05
CA GLY A 106 -9.38 -15.52 -3.31
C GLY A 106 -9.39 -14.57 -2.11
N LYS A 107 -8.59 -14.85 -1.06
CA LYS A 107 -8.43 -14.00 0.12
C LYS A 107 -7.03 -14.16 0.75
N PRO A 108 -6.43 -13.10 1.28
CA PRO A 108 -5.18 -13.20 2.06
C PRO A 108 -5.45 -13.90 3.41
N THR A 109 -4.41 -14.52 3.99
CA THR A 109 -4.55 -15.39 5.19
C THR A 109 -4.38 -14.71 6.54
N VAL A 110 -4.11 -13.42 6.53
CA VAL A 110 -4.11 -12.58 7.72
C VAL A 110 -5.50 -11.94 7.84
N ASP A 111 -5.95 -11.55 9.05
CA ASP A 111 -7.26 -10.91 9.24
C ASP A 111 -7.32 -9.57 8.49
N TRP A 112 -7.64 -9.68 7.21
CA TRP A 112 -7.57 -8.63 6.24
C TRP A 112 -9.00 -8.30 5.83
N PRO A 113 -9.46 -7.08 6.14
CA PRO A 113 -10.80 -6.68 5.75
C PRO A 113 -10.91 -6.52 4.24
N LYS A 114 -12.01 -7.01 3.64
CA LYS A 114 -12.35 -6.58 2.28
C LYS A 114 -12.37 -5.05 2.24
N LEU A 115 -11.89 -4.48 1.13
CA LEU A 115 -11.88 -3.01 0.92
C LEU A 115 -13.27 -2.43 1.15
N ILE A 116 -14.29 -3.11 0.63
CA ILE A 116 -15.70 -2.79 0.81
C ILE A 116 -16.36 -4.06 1.36
N ASP A 117 -16.92 -3.98 2.56
CA ASP A 117 -17.60 -5.11 3.21
C ASP A 117 -19.07 -5.23 2.76
N ASN A 118 -19.73 -4.11 2.47
CA ASN A 118 -21.13 -4.06 2.04
C ASN A 118 -21.36 -2.99 0.95
N LYS A 119 -22.28 -3.24 0.01
CA LYS A 119 -22.68 -2.30 -1.06
C LYS A 119 -23.54 -1.13 -0.56
N VAL A 120 -23.06 -0.40 0.45
CA VAL A 120 -23.76 0.77 0.97
C VAL A 120 -23.16 2.03 0.37
N LYS A 121 -23.99 3.06 0.21
CA LYS A 121 -23.55 4.36 -0.32
C LYS A 121 -22.48 5.03 0.57
N ASP A 122 -22.48 4.68 1.87
CA ASP A 122 -21.61 5.23 2.92
C ASP A 122 -20.57 4.20 3.42
N TYR A 123 -20.03 3.37 2.51
CA TYR A 123 -18.96 2.43 2.83
C TYR A 123 -17.70 3.17 3.29
N VAL A 124 -16.91 2.50 4.15
CA VAL A 124 -15.61 2.99 4.60
C VAL A 124 -14.53 2.08 4.00
N PRO A 125 -13.71 2.57 3.05
CA PRO A 125 -12.62 1.78 2.47
C PRO A 125 -11.68 1.25 3.55
N LYS A 126 -11.40 -0.06 3.52
CA LYS A 126 -10.46 -0.70 4.44
C LYS A 126 -9.19 -1.14 3.71
N ALA A 127 -8.04 -0.94 4.35
CA ALA A 127 -6.76 -1.36 3.81
C ALA A 127 -5.86 -1.93 4.91
N LYS A 128 -4.82 -2.67 4.50
CA LYS A 128 -3.80 -3.20 5.40
C LYS A 128 -2.51 -2.39 5.29
N GLU A 129 -1.92 -2.03 6.42
CA GLU A 129 -0.57 -1.51 6.46
C GLU A 129 0.43 -2.67 6.41
N LEU A 130 1.32 -2.70 5.42
CA LEU A 130 2.40 -3.69 5.37
C LEU A 130 3.60 -3.14 6.14
N ASN A 131 3.65 -3.44 7.43
CA ASN A 131 4.76 -3.05 8.29
C ASN A 131 4.88 -4.01 9.49
N PRO A 132 6.00 -4.74 9.63
CA PRO A 132 6.18 -5.72 10.70
C PRO A 132 6.22 -5.06 12.09
N TYR A 133 6.60 -3.78 12.19
CA TYR A 133 6.61 -3.04 13.45
C TYR A 133 5.25 -2.45 13.83
N LYS A 134 4.29 -2.41 12.89
CA LYS A 134 2.92 -1.94 13.13
C LYS A 134 1.91 -3.08 13.20
N LEU A 135 2.40 -4.32 13.31
CA LEU A 135 1.57 -5.53 13.46
C LEU A 135 0.47 -5.66 12.40
N TRP A 136 0.77 -5.20 11.18
CA TRP A 136 -0.18 -5.23 10.08
C TRP A 136 -1.50 -4.53 10.42
N HIS A 137 -1.40 -3.28 10.90
CA HIS A 137 -2.54 -2.45 11.28
C HIS A 137 -3.58 -2.33 10.14
N ASN A 138 -4.86 -2.26 10.50
CA ASN A 138 -5.96 -2.04 9.56
C ASN A 138 -6.26 -0.54 9.47
N PHE A 139 -6.12 0.04 8.29
CA PHE A 139 -6.64 1.37 8.03
C PHE A 139 -8.14 1.31 7.76
N ASN A 140 -8.85 2.26 8.36
CA ASN A 140 -10.20 2.61 7.96
C ASN A 140 -10.14 4.00 7.32
N ASN A 141 -10.74 4.13 6.14
CA ASN A 141 -10.84 5.40 5.42
C ASN A 141 -9.49 5.95 4.95
N LEU A 142 -8.60 5.07 4.50
CA LEU A 142 -7.32 5.46 3.90
C LEU A 142 -7.61 6.33 2.66
N PHE A 143 -6.94 7.48 2.55
CA PHE A 143 -7.09 8.46 1.45
C PHE A 143 -8.42 9.24 1.36
N ASN A 144 -9.20 9.30 2.45
CA ASN A 144 -10.46 10.05 2.47
C ASN A 144 -10.33 11.53 2.05
N THR A 145 -9.33 12.24 2.58
CA THR A 145 -9.15 13.68 2.29
C THR A 145 -8.42 13.93 0.97
N THR A 146 -7.59 12.98 0.54
CA THR A 146 -6.79 13.08 -0.68
C THR A 146 -7.56 12.54 -1.88
N CYS A 147 -7.73 11.21 -1.96
CA CYS A 147 -8.32 10.54 -3.11
C CYS A 147 -9.83 10.65 -3.18
N ASP A 148 -10.55 10.56 -2.06
CA ASP A 148 -12.01 10.74 -2.03
C ASP A 148 -12.45 12.20 -1.84
N GLY A 149 -11.51 13.06 -1.44
CA GLY A 149 -11.69 14.49 -1.31
C GLY A 149 -11.17 15.22 -2.53
N PHE A 150 -9.98 15.82 -2.41
CA PHE A 150 -9.42 16.72 -3.41
C PHE A 150 -9.37 16.11 -4.83
N TRP A 151 -8.84 14.90 -4.96
CA TRP A 151 -8.57 14.29 -6.26
C TRP A 151 -9.81 13.69 -6.94
N LYS A 152 -10.86 13.37 -6.18
CA LYS A 152 -12.07 12.72 -6.69
C LYS A 152 -12.72 13.50 -7.84
N HIS A 153 -12.63 14.82 -7.81
CA HIS A 153 -13.18 15.70 -8.85
C HIS A 153 -12.47 15.59 -10.21
N TYR A 154 -11.26 15.02 -10.25
CA TYR A 154 -10.45 14.92 -11.47
C TYR A 154 -10.52 13.53 -12.12
N TYR A 155 -11.16 12.56 -11.46
CA TYR A 155 -11.29 11.18 -11.93
C TYR A 155 -12.74 10.78 -12.30
N ASN A 156 -13.68 11.72 -12.31
CA ASN A 156 -15.08 11.52 -12.71
C ASN A 156 -15.41 12.22 -14.03
#